data_AF-A0A7X8UEP2-F1
#
_entry.id   AF-A0A7X8UEP2-F1
#
_cell.length_a   1.000
_cell.length_b   1.000
_cell.length_c   1.000
_cell.angle_alpha   90.00
_cell.angle_beta   90.00
_cell.angle_gamma   90.00
#
_symmetry.space_group_name_H-M   'P 1'
#
loop_
_entity.id
_entity.type
_entity.pdbx_description
1 polymer ?
#
loop_
_entity_poly.entity_id
_entity_poly.type
_entity_poly.pdbx_seq_one_letter_code
_entity_poly.pdbx_strand_id
1 'polypeptide(L)' 'MASWRDLDGAVFAGTGVVTDGLILTSGICPYMQLKANMKDGTKELALALAAAMKGK' A
#
# COMPACT_ATOMS: atom_id res chain seq x y z
N MET A 1 -1.35 17.47 -3.76
CA MET A 1 -1.91 16.41 -2.90
C MET A 1 -2.94 15.68 -3.73
N ALA A 2 -2.68 14.42 -4.10
CA ALA A 2 -3.68 13.61 -4.81
C ALA A 2 -4.88 13.41 -3.88
N SER A 3 -6.08 13.70 -4.36
CA SER A 3 -7.30 13.46 -3.61
C SER A 3 -7.77 12.03 -3.89
N TRP A 4 -8.45 11.37 -2.95
CA TRP A 4 -9.02 10.04 -3.19
C TRP A 4 -10.01 10.00 -4.37
N ARG A 5 -10.46 11.16 -4.88
CA ARG A 5 -11.26 11.28 -6.10
C ARG A 5 -10.46 11.05 -7.38
N ASP A 6 -9.13 11.06 -7.31
CA ASP A 6 -8.26 10.80 -8.47
C ASP A 6 -8.11 9.28 -8.74
N LEU A 7 -8.70 8.43 -7.90
CA LEU A 7 -8.72 6.96 -8.00
C LEU A 7 -10.14 6.47 -8.31
N ASP A 8 -10.76 7.01 -9.37
CA ASP A 8 -12.10 6.62 -9.79
C ASP A 8 -12.17 5.10 -10.05
N GLY A 9 -13.07 4.41 -9.35
CA GLY A 9 -13.23 2.95 -9.42
C GLY A 9 -12.30 2.13 -8.52
N ALA A 10 -11.36 2.75 -7.78
CA ALA A 10 -10.55 2.02 -6.81
C ALA A 10 -11.36 1.61 -5.58
N VAL A 11 -11.12 0.39 -5.10
CA VAL A 11 -11.79 -0.16 -3.91
C VAL A 11 -10.78 -0.28 -2.77
N PHE A 12 -11.11 0.27 -1.61
CA PHE A 12 -10.31 0.07 -0.41
C PHE A 12 -10.43 -1.37 0.08
N ALA A 13 -9.32 -2.11 0.05
CA ALA A 13 -9.27 -3.54 0.38
C ALA A 13 -8.64 -3.85 1.76
N GLY A 14 -8.48 -2.83 2.62
CA GLY A 14 -7.98 -2.99 4.00
C GLY A 14 -6.60 -2.38 4.24
N THR A 15 -6.03 -2.66 5.42
CA THR A 15 -4.80 -2.03 5.93
C THR A 15 -3.51 -2.76 5.54
N GLY A 16 -3.61 -3.92 4.88
CA GLY A 16 -2.46 -4.70 4.43
C GLY A 16 -1.85 -4.21 3.12
N VAL A 17 -0.88 -4.97 2.61
CA VAL A 17 -0.37 -4.81 1.24
C VAL A 17 -1.29 -5.55 0.28
N VAL A 18 -1.73 -4.86 -0.76
CA VAL A 18 -2.60 -5.41 -1.81
C VAL A 18 -1.92 -5.25 -3.16
N THR A 19 -1.98 -6.30 -3.97
CA THR A 19 -1.44 -6.34 -5.33
C THR A 19 -2.58 -6.47 -6.33
N ASP A 20 -2.62 -5.57 -7.32
CA ASP A 20 -3.52 -5.63 -8.46
C ASP A 20 -2.71 -5.49 -9.76
N GLY A 21 -2.51 -6.61 -10.46
CA GLY A 21 -1.63 -6.70 -11.62
C GLY A 21 -0.20 -6.23 -11.32
N LEU A 22 0.18 -5.07 -11.85
CA LEU A 22 1.50 -4.46 -11.66
C LEU A 22 1.55 -3.43 -10.53
N ILE A 23 0.41 -3.10 -9.91
CA ILE A 23 0.32 -2.09 -8.87
C ILE A 23 0.34 -2.77 -7.51
N LEU A 24 1.25 -2.34 -6.64
CA LEU A 24 1.25 -2.69 -5.22
C LEU A 24 0.89 -1.45 -4.39
N THR A 25 -0.03 -1.61 -3.44
CA THR A 25 -0.47 -0.54 -2.53
C THR A 25 -0.45 -1.02 -1.08
N SER A 26 -0.29 -0.09 -0.13
CA SER A 26 -0.46 -0.36 1.30
C SER A 26 -1.54 0.54 1.89
N GLY A 27 -2.39 -0.03 2.74
CA GLY A 27 -3.47 0.74 3.38
C GLY A 27 -3.03 1.60 4.57
N ILE A 28 -1.80 1.42 5.07
CA ILE A 28 -1.21 2.21 6.15
C ILE A 28 0.06 2.90 5.65
N CYS A 29 0.12 4.21 5.84
CA CYS A 29 1.33 5.02 5.62
C CYS A 29 2.01 5.36 6.96
N PRO A 30 3.31 5.73 6.95
CA PRO A 30 4.05 6.08 8.18
C PRO A 30 3.40 7.20 9.01
N TYR A 31 2.70 8.12 8.36
CA TYR A 31 1.95 9.17 9.06
C TYR A 31 0.81 8.57 9.92
N MET A 32 0.06 7.62 9.37
CA MET A 32 -1.03 6.92 10.08
C MET A 32 -0.50 5.98 11.17
N GLN A 33 0.67 5.36 10.97
CA GLN A 33 1.36 4.61 12.02
C GLN A 33 1.60 5.51 13.25
N LEU A 34 2.18 6.70 13.05
CA LEU A 34 2.53 7.63 14.13
C LEU A 34 1.30 8.23 14.83
N LYS A 35 0.20 8.43 14.09
CA LYS A 35 -1.02 9.06 14.62
C LYS A 35 -2.00 8.09 15.27
N ALA A 36 -2.10 6.87 14.77
CA ALA A 36 -3.12 5.91 15.17
C ALA A 36 -2.54 4.66 15.85
N ASN A 37 -1.23 4.62 16.10
CA ASN A 37 -0.51 3.46 16.64
C ASN A 37 -0.78 2.16 15.85
N MET A 38 -1.02 2.30 14.55
CA MET A 38 -1.26 1.19 13.62
C MET A 38 0.07 0.65 13.11
N LYS A 39 0.11 -0.63 12.71
CA LYS A 39 1.34 -1.28 12.26
C LYS A 39 1.81 -0.69 10.91
N ASP A 40 3.09 -0.36 10.80
CA ASP A 40 3.69 0.18 9.56
C ASP A 40 3.69 -0.86 8.44
N GLY A 41 3.02 -0.54 7.33
CA GLY A 41 3.00 -1.37 6.12
C GLY A 41 4.23 -1.20 5.23
N THR A 42 5.12 -0.24 5.50
CA THR A 42 6.23 0.14 4.59
C THR A 42 7.18 -1.02 4.32
N LYS A 43 7.56 -1.77 5.36
CA LYS A 43 8.46 -2.92 5.21
C LYS A 43 7.82 -4.06 4.42
N GLU A 44 6.55 -4.35 4.69
CA GLU A 44 5.79 -5.40 4.01
C GLU A 44 5.62 -5.04 2.52
N LEU A 45 5.36 -3.77 2.20
CA LEU A 45 5.25 -3.27 0.83
C LEU A 45 6.58 -3.38 0.07
N ALA A 46 7.69 -2.97 0.70
CA ALA A 46 9.01 -3.03 0.07
C ALA A 46 9.45 -4.48 -0.22
N LEU A 47 9.17 -5.41 0.69
CA LEU A 47 9.44 -6.83 0.48
C LEU A 47 8.58 -7.41 -0.65
N ALA A 48 7.29 -7.05 -0.71
CA ALA A 48 6.39 -7.48 -1.78
C ALA A 48 6.84 -6.95 -3.15
N LEU A 49 7.29 -5.69 -3.22
CA LEU A 49 7.85 -5.10 -4.44
C LEU A 49 9.12 -5.84 -4.87
N ALA A 50 10.06 -6.06 -3.96
CA ALA A 50 11.30 -6.78 -4.25
C ALA A 50 11.02 -8.20 -4.76
N ALA A 51 10.04 -8.90 -4.19
CA ALA A 51 9.60 -10.21 -4.65
C ALA A 51 8.99 -10.15 -6.07
N ALA A 52 8.14 -9.15 -6.34
CA ALA A 52 7.55 -8.96 -7.68
C ALA A 52 8.59 -8.62 -8.75
N MET A 53 9.67 -7.91 -8.39
CA MET A 53 10.76 -7.56 -9.31
C MET A 53 11.72 -8.72 -9.56
N LYS A 54 11.91 -9.62 -8.59
CA LYS A 54 12.85 -10.76 -8.71
C LYS A 54 12.41 -11.82 -9.73
N GLY A 55 11.13 -11.80 -10.14
CA GLY A 55 10.56 -12.71 -11.14
C GLY A 55 10.57 -12.19 -12.58
N LYS A 56 11.21 -11.04 -12.84
CA LYS A 56 11.41 -10.47 -14.19
C LYS A 56 12.88 -10.53 -14.60
#